data_AF-A0A7S2C7F4-F1
#
_entry.id   AF-A0A7S2C7F4-F1
#
_cell.length_a   1.000
_cell.length_b   1.000
_cell.length_c   1.000
_cell.angle_alpha   90.00
_cell.angle_beta   90.00
_cell.angle_gamma   90.00
#
_symmetry.space_group_name_H-M   'P 1'
#
loop_
_entity.id
_entity.type
_entity.pdbx_description
1 polymer ?
#
loop_
_entity_poly.entity_id
_entity_poly.type
_entity_poly.pdbx_seq_one_letter_code
_entity_poly.pdbx_strand_id
1 'polypeptide(L)'
;AAESITTPQRTPANHGVHIRPMSAPRRSSGGPRAKSAPAGGATGGGMTGPNGGMNTMLDVRKARKRAEADVQLLANRLQHLRFEEERAHKKIHETKSRTAHVLESKHRNASGHENKMSSKATSELYQTHERRRVVQARTQQKRYIGESRKMVERERKKQAELQREQTRKLAEHQRQQREAKEEMNRQRAEAIRLHEKAVLEKRERQRLERELRMQQEYCRRVQEEALRQQEAERLVLLMEKEEAELIERLRNTQSLQRAAYDQLQATLDV
;
A
#
# COMPACT_ATOMS: atom_id res chain seq x y z
N ALA A 1 14.68 -78.72 2.72
CA ALA A 1 14.56 -77.34 2.22
C ALA A 1 15.16 -76.42 3.29
N ALA A 2 16.41 -75.92 3.16
CA ALA A 2 17.23 -75.74 1.96
C ALA A 2 16.56 -74.80 0.90
N GLU A 3 17.22 -73.79 0.34
CA GLU A 3 18.65 -73.48 0.43
C GLU A 3 19.01 -71.99 0.25
N SER A 4 20.27 -71.71 0.59
CA SER A 4 21.04 -70.46 0.50
C SER A 4 20.82 -69.54 -0.71
N ILE A 5 21.00 -68.22 -0.50
CA ILE A 5 21.45 -67.29 -1.56
C ILE A 5 22.74 -66.56 -1.12
N THR A 6 23.77 -66.79 -1.91
CA THR A 6 25.19 -66.48 -1.71
C THR A 6 25.56 -65.03 -2.07
N THR A 7 26.40 -64.38 -1.23
CA THR A 7 27.20 -63.18 -1.59
C THR A 7 28.45 -63.59 -2.37
N PRO A 8 28.97 -62.77 -3.32
CA PRO A 8 30.21 -62.08 -2.95
C PRO A 8 30.45 -60.69 -3.59
N GLN A 9 31.56 -60.10 -3.13
CA GLN A 9 32.17 -58.80 -3.43
C GLN A 9 32.39 -58.45 -4.92
N ARG A 10 32.44 -57.13 -5.23
CA ARG A 10 33.67 -56.53 -5.80
C ARG A 10 33.79 -55.01 -5.63
N THR A 11 35.03 -54.55 -5.46
CA THR A 11 35.53 -53.17 -5.48
C THR A 11 36.84 -53.17 -6.32
N PRO A 12 37.67 -52.09 -6.39
CA PRO A 12 37.38 -50.67 -6.61
C PRO A 12 38.15 -50.06 -7.83
N ALA A 13 37.73 -48.88 -8.29
CA ALA A 13 38.59 -47.85 -8.93
C ALA A 13 37.91 -46.49 -8.69
N ASN A 14 38.50 -45.46 -8.09
CA ASN A 14 39.81 -44.80 -8.23
C ASN A 14 39.88 -43.83 -9.44
N HIS A 15 40.69 -42.77 -9.29
CA HIS A 15 40.72 -41.50 -10.04
C HIS A 15 39.52 -40.58 -9.73
N GLY A 16 39.71 -39.27 -9.52
CA GLY A 16 40.98 -38.55 -9.43
C GLY A 16 40.81 -37.07 -9.15
N VAL A 17 41.58 -36.58 -8.18
CA VAL A 17 41.81 -35.19 -7.77
C VAL A 17 41.74 -34.15 -8.92
N HIS A 18 40.99 -33.05 -8.70
CA HIS A 18 41.54 -31.70 -8.87
C HIS A 18 40.87 -30.66 -7.97
N ILE A 19 41.65 -29.68 -7.53
CA ILE A 19 41.34 -28.71 -6.47
C ILE A 19 41.92 -27.34 -6.87
N ARG A 20 41.30 -26.24 -6.39
CA ARG A 20 41.77 -24.82 -6.45
C ARG A 20 41.78 -24.15 -7.84
N PRO A 21 41.89 -22.80 -7.92
CA PRO A 21 41.62 -21.76 -6.90
C PRO A 21 40.67 -20.64 -7.39
N MET A 22 40.46 -19.65 -6.53
CA MET A 22 39.66 -18.43 -6.76
C MET A 22 40.34 -17.44 -7.74
N SER A 23 39.58 -16.44 -8.20
CA SER A 23 40.12 -15.19 -8.76
C SER A 23 39.23 -14.00 -8.35
N ALA A 24 39.85 -12.84 -8.17
CA ALA A 24 39.27 -11.68 -7.48
C ALA A 24 38.49 -10.71 -8.40
N PRO A 25 37.58 -9.87 -7.87
CA PRO A 25 36.82 -8.91 -8.68
C PRO A 25 37.69 -7.75 -9.17
N ARG A 26 37.55 -7.38 -10.45
CA ARG A 26 38.17 -6.18 -11.03
C ARG A 26 37.38 -4.92 -10.66
N ARG A 27 38.05 -3.94 -10.06
CA ARG A 27 37.63 -2.52 -10.13
C ARG A 27 37.73 -2.04 -11.58
N SER A 28 36.70 -1.37 -12.10
CA SER A 28 36.81 -0.49 -13.27
C SER A 28 36.97 0.95 -12.79
N SER A 29 38.02 1.63 -13.22
CA SER A 29 38.20 3.07 -13.02
C SER A 29 37.20 3.86 -13.86
N GLY A 30 36.75 5.00 -13.34
CA GLY A 30 35.86 5.90 -14.08
C GLY A 30 36.60 6.65 -15.20
N GLY A 31 35.91 6.88 -16.31
CA GLY A 31 36.35 7.81 -17.36
C GLY A 31 35.45 9.06 -17.38
N PRO A 32 36.01 10.28 -17.55
CA PRO A 32 35.21 11.50 -17.62
C PRO A 32 34.45 11.55 -18.96
N ARG A 33 33.11 11.61 -18.90
CA ARG A 33 32.27 11.72 -20.10
C ARG A 33 32.12 13.19 -20.49
N ALA A 34 32.42 13.51 -21.76
CA ALA A 34 32.46 14.88 -22.25
C ALA A 34 31.10 15.60 -22.19
N LYS A 35 31.15 16.94 -22.06
CA LYS A 35 29.97 17.82 -22.08
C LYS A 35 29.47 18.00 -23.53
N SER A 36 28.48 17.22 -23.95
CA SER A 36 27.70 17.50 -25.16
C SER A 36 26.53 18.42 -24.83
N ALA A 37 26.41 19.56 -25.51
CA ALA A 37 25.29 20.47 -25.33
C ALA A 37 23.98 19.88 -25.90
N PRO A 38 22.81 20.11 -25.28
CA PRO A 38 21.52 19.82 -25.88
C PRO A 38 21.18 20.89 -26.91
N ALA A 39 21.31 20.57 -28.20
CA ALA A 39 20.62 21.31 -29.25
C ALA A 39 19.10 21.11 -29.11
N GLY A 40 18.30 22.06 -29.62
CA GLY A 40 16.86 22.11 -29.39
C GLY A 40 16.11 20.86 -29.89
N GLY A 41 15.09 20.44 -29.15
CA GLY A 41 14.25 19.31 -29.51
C GLY A 41 12.83 19.42 -28.95
N ALA A 42 11.85 19.31 -29.85
CA ALA A 42 10.42 19.14 -29.63
C ALA A 42 9.70 20.16 -28.71
N THR A 43 8.82 20.94 -29.33
CA THR A 43 7.59 21.45 -28.72
C THR A 43 6.82 20.31 -28.05
N GLY A 44 6.98 20.17 -26.73
CA GLY A 44 6.22 19.23 -25.92
C GLY A 44 4.75 19.63 -25.86
N GLY A 45 3.96 19.18 -26.84
CA GLY A 45 2.50 19.25 -26.84
C GLY A 45 1.93 18.40 -25.70
N GLY A 46 1.98 18.94 -24.47
CA GLY A 46 1.58 18.24 -23.27
C GLY A 46 0.11 17.84 -23.33
N MET A 47 -0.15 16.55 -23.49
CA MET A 47 -1.51 16.02 -23.49
C MET A 47 -2.17 16.31 -22.14
N THR A 48 -3.10 17.27 -22.12
CA THR A 48 -3.91 17.65 -20.97
C THR A 48 -5.00 16.60 -20.70
N GLY A 49 -4.56 15.37 -20.42
CA GLY A 49 -5.39 14.32 -19.84
C GLY A 49 -5.91 14.72 -18.44
N PRO A 50 -6.84 13.94 -17.85
CA PRO A 50 -7.70 14.36 -16.75
C PRO A 50 -7.02 14.42 -15.35
N ASN A 51 -5.87 15.08 -15.25
CA ASN A 51 -5.12 15.28 -14.00
C ASN A 51 -5.84 16.17 -12.96
N GLY A 52 -6.92 16.86 -13.35
CA GLY A 52 -7.72 17.68 -12.44
C GLY A 52 -8.23 16.93 -11.21
N GLY A 53 -8.51 15.62 -11.33
CA GLY A 53 -8.91 14.78 -10.20
C GLY A 53 -7.82 14.57 -9.14
N MET A 54 -6.54 14.51 -9.52
CA MET A 54 -5.47 14.46 -8.51
C MET A 54 -5.34 15.78 -7.77
N ASN A 55 -5.47 16.92 -8.47
CA ASN A 55 -5.42 18.23 -7.83
C ASN A 55 -6.58 18.41 -6.83
N THR A 56 -7.83 18.18 -7.22
CA THR A 56 -8.98 18.38 -6.32
C THR A 56 -8.91 17.54 -5.05
N MET A 57 -8.52 16.25 -5.13
CA MET A 57 -8.32 15.43 -3.92
C MET A 57 -7.14 15.91 -3.06
N LEU A 58 -6.05 16.38 -3.68
CA LEU A 58 -4.93 16.97 -2.94
C LEU A 58 -5.31 18.30 -2.28
N ASP A 59 -6.18 19.09 -2.91
CA ASP A 59 -6.58 20.41 -2.42
C ASP A 59 -7.61 20.32 -1.28
N VAL A 60 -8.59 19.40 -1.34
CA VAL A 60 -9.44 19.05 -0.18
C VAL A 60 -8.59 18.55 0.99
N ARG A 61 -7.57 17.73 0.72
CA ARG A 61 -6.62 17.26 1.77
C ARG A 61 -5.75 18.37 2.35
N LYS A 62 -5.38 19.39 1.56
CA LYS A 62 -4.68 20.58 2.07
C LYS A 62 -5.63 21.43 2.92
N ALA A 63 -6.90 21.58 2.50
CA ALA A 63 -7.90 22.34 3.23
C ALA A 63 -8.22 21.70 4.59
N ARG A 64 -8.53 20.40 4.65
CA ARG A 64 -8.68 19.67 5.93
C ARG A 64 -7.46 19.83 6.83
N LYS A 65 -6.24 19.70 6.30
CA LYS A 65 -5.00 19.87 7.09
C LYS A 65 -4.76 21.29 7.61
N ARG A 66 -5.32 22.32 6.97
CA ARG A 66 -5.30 23.69 7.50
C ARG A 66 -6.26 23.78 8.67
N ALA A 67 -7.54 23.44 8.48
CA ALA A 67 -8.54 23.43 9.55
C ALA A 67 -8.10 22.60 10.78
N GLU A 68 -7.46 21.44 10.58
CA GLU A 68 -6.88 20.63 11.66
C GLU A 68 -5.71 21.31 12.40
N ALA A 69 -4.90 22.11 11.70
CA ALA A 69 -3.85 22.91 12.32
C ALA A 69 -4.43 24.16 13.03
N ASP A 70 -5.45 24.78 12.46
CA ASP A 70 -6.14 25.94 13.02
C ASP A 70 -6.87 25.55 14.33
N VAL A 71 -7.52 24.37 14.38
CA VAL A 71 -8.03 23.75 15.62
C VAL A 71 -6.92 23.59 16.67
N GLN A 72 -5.71 23.14 16.29
CA GLN A 72 -4.60 22.97 17.24
C GLN A 72 -4.05 24.32 17.74
N LEU A 73 -3.97 25.33 16.87
CA LEU A 73 -3.56 26.68 17.25
C LEU A 73 -4.58 27.33 18.20
N LEU A 74 -5.87 27.20 17.91
CA LEU A 74 -6.95 27.65 18.79
C LEU A 74 -6.96 26.87 20.11
N ALA A 75 -6.74 25.56 20.11
CA ALA A 75 -6.65 24.76 21.34
C ALA A 75 -5.52 25.25 22.26
N ASN A 76 -4.33 25.47 21.70
CA ASN A 76 -3.19 26.03 22.45
C ASN A 76 -3.50 27.44 22.97
N ARG A 77 -4.13 28.29 22.15
CA ARG A 77 -4.48 29.68 22.53
C ARG A 77 -5.57 29.72 23.61
N LEU A 78 -6.61 28.90 23.52
CA LEU A 78 -7.61 28.69 24.56
C LEU A 78 -6.96 28.17 25.86
N GLN A 79 -6.01 27.24 25.76
CA GLN A 79 -5.26 26.74 26.92
C GLN A 79 -4.45 27.86 27.59
N HIS A 80 -3.73 28.69 26.82
CA HIS A 80 -3.02 29.85 27.36
C HIS A 80 -3.98 30.87 28.00
N LEU A 81 -5.07 31.24 27.34
CA LEU A 81 -6.09 32.15 27.88
C LEU A 81 -6.74 31.62 29.16
N ARG A 82 -7.04 30.31 29.23
CA ARG A 82 -7.56 29.66 30.43
C ARG A 82 -6.52 29.65 31.57
N PHE A 83 -5.24 29.43 31.28
CA PHE A 83 -4.18 29.58 32.30
C PHE A 83 -3.94 31.04 32.71
N GLU A 84 -4.17 32.01 31.83
CA GLU A 84 -4.12 33.44 32.18
C GLU A 84 -5.33 33.88 33.01
N GLU A 85 -6.54 33.45 32.67
CA GLU A 85 -7.76 33.62 33.47
C GLU A 85 -7.60 32.95 34.84
N GLU A 86 -7.11 31.71 34.89
CA GLU A 86 -6.86 30.98 36.14
C GLU A 86 -5.74 31.62 36.96
N ARG A 87 -4.67 32.13 36.34
CA ARG A 87 -3.59 32.86 37.04
C ARG A 87 -4.05 34.24 37.51
N ALA A 88 -4.92 34.92 36.76
CA ALA A 88 -5.56 36.16 37.17
C ALA A 88 -6.53 35.94 38.34
N HIS A 89 -7.32 34.87 38.31
CA HIS A 89 -8.18 34.43 39.41
C HIS A 89 -7.38 33.97 40.62
N LYS A 90 -6.28 33.22 40.44
CA LYS A 90 -5.33 32.88 41.51
C LYS A 90 -4.71 34.13 42.10
N LYS A 91 -4.33 35.15 41.31
CA LYS A 91 -3.80 36.41 41.83
C LYS A 91 -4.86 37.23 42.58
N ILE A 92 -6.09 37.32 42.07
CA ILE A 92 -7.22 37.97 42.78
C ILE A 92 -7.55 37.22 44.07
N HIS A 93 -7.59 35.88 44.02
CA HIS A 93 -7.79 35.04 45.18
C HIS A 93 -6.63 35.18 46.15
N GLU A 94 -5.37 35.22 45.72
CA GLU A 94 -4.22 35.50 46.57
C GLU A 94 -4.23 36.92 47.14
N THR A 95 -4.74 37.94 46.45
CA THR A 95 -4.91 39.27 47.04
C THR A 95 -5.99 39.24 48.12
N LYS A 96 -7.20 38.77 47.79
CA LYS A 96 -8.31 38.60 48.74
C LYS A 96 -7.98 37.63 49.89
N SER A 97 -7.16 36.62 49.62
CA SER A 97 -6.72 35.60 50.57
C SER A 97 -5.49 36.05 51.33
N ARG A 98 -4.64 36.96 50.85
CA ARG A 98 -3.68 37.67 51.71
C ARG A 98 -4.42 38.60 52.67
N THR A 99 -5.45 39.32 52.20
CA THR A 99 -6.39 40.04 53.08
C THR A 99 -7.04 39.08 54.10
N ALA A 100 -7.48 37.89 53.68
CA ALA A 100 -8.10 36.89 54.56
C ALA A 100 -7.12 36.00 55.35
N HIS A 101 -5.82 35.98 55.04
CA HIS A 101 -4.78 35.21 55.73
C HIS A 101 -3.95 36.11 56.65
N VAL A 102 -4.00 37.44 56.47
CA VAL A 102 -3.80 38.41 57.57
C VAL A 102 -4.91 38.25 58.64
N LEU A 103 -6.07 37.69 58.27
CA LEU A 103 -7.11 37.26 59.22
C LEU A 103 -6.93 35.80 59.72
N GLU A 104 -6.66 34.81 58.85
CA GLU A 104 -6.57 33.37 59.21
C GLU A 104 -5.19 32.90 59.70
N SER A 105 -4.08 33.61 59.43
CA SER A 105 -2.79 33.30 60.07
C SER A 105 -2.79 33.63 61.58
N LYS A 106 -3.86 34.21 62.10
CA LYS A 106 -4.19 34.28 63.54
C LYS A 106 -4.78 32.97 64.10
N HIS A 107 -5.07 31.97 63.26
CA HIS A 107 -5.97 30.86 63.60
C HIS A 107 -5.39 29.44 63.44
N ARG A 108 -4.58 29.14 62.42
CA ARG A 108 -4.18 27.75 62.09
C ARG A 108 -2.67 27.45 62.08
N ASN A 109 -2.03 27.62 63.23
CA ASN A 109 -0.70 27.07 63.53
C ASN A 109 -0.79 25.57 63.95
N ALA A 110 -1.62 24.77 63.26
CA ALA A 110 -2.41 23.72 63.93
C ALA A 110 -2.04 22.25 63.65
N SER A 111 -1.79 21.84 62.39
CA SER A 111 -1.62 20.40 62.10
C SER A 111 -0.93 20.09 60.75
N GLY A 112 0.36 19.79 60.79
CA GLY A 112 0.94 18.73 59.96
C GLY A 112 0.87 17.39 60.73
N HIS A 113 1.26 16.24 60.17
CA HIS A 113 1.86 15.98 58.85
C HIS A 113 1.64 14.50 58.48
N GLU A 114 2.04 14.13 57.26
CA GLU A 114 2.48 12.78 56.85
C GLU A 114 1.50 11.58 56.84
N ASN A 115 1.33 11.03 55.64
CA ASN A 115 1.23 9.58 55.46
C ASN A 115 2.00 9.14 54.20
N LYS A 116 3.12 8.45 54.43
CA LYS A 116 3.72 7.33 53.66
C LYS A 116 3.55 7.30 52.13
N MET A 117 4.69 7.26 51.43
CA MET A 117 4.82 6.67 50.09
C MET A 117 5.46 5.28 50.16
N SER A 118 5.11 4.37 49.25
CA SER A 118 5.75 3.05 49.11
C SER A 118 5.96 2.63 47.65
N SER A 119 7.09 1.97 47.38
CA SER A 119 7.58 1.60 46.03
C SER A 119 7.02 0.28 45.48
N LYS A 120 7.01 0.13 44.14
CA LYS A 120 7.04 -1.10 43.28
C LYS A 120 6.95 -0.68 41.79
N ALA A 121 7.38 -1.44 40.77
CA ALA A 121 8.18 -2.67 40.64
C ALA A 121 8.85 -2.72 39.22
N THR A 122 9.51 -3.81 38.84
CA THR A 122 10.44 -3.92 37.68
C THR A 122 10.20 -5.13 36.75
N SER A 123 10.54 -4.98 35.45
CA SER A 123 10.80 -6.01 34.40
C SER A 123 9.64 -6.97 34.00
N GLU A 124 9.39 -7.35 32.74
CA GLU A 124 10.18 -7.66 31.51
C GLU A 124 10.69 -9.12 31.38
N LEU A 125 10.40 -9.74 30.22
CA LEU A 125 11.21 -10.80 29.55
C LEU A 125 10.75 -11.03 28.08
N TYR A 126 11.51 -11.81 27.28
CA TYR A 126 11.51 -11.73 25.80
C TYR A 126 11.96 -13.07 25.11
N GLN A 127 11.85 -13.15 23.77
CA GLN A 127 12.54 -14.09 22.82
C GLN A 127 12.00 -15.55 22.68
N THR A 128 12.15 -16.34 21.58
CA THR A 128 12.55 -16.14 20.14
C THR A 128 12.19 -17.36 19.23
N HIS A 129 12.13 -17.15 17.90
CA HIS A 129 12.60 -17.94 16.70
C HIS A 129 13.16 -19.41 16.80
N GLU A 130 13.32 -20.25 15.74
CA GLU A 130 13.33 -20.08 14.26
C GLU A 130 13.00 -21.35 13.37
N ARG A 131 12.94 -21.12 12.04
CA ARG A 131 13.16 -21.93 10.77
C ARG A 131 13.85 -23.33 10.78
N ARG A 132 13.96 -24.17 9.71
CA ARG A 132 13.38 -24.37 8.31
C ARG A 132 14.15 -25.52 7.56
N ARG A 133 13.58 -26.17 6.51
CA ARG A 133 14.16 -26.50 5.14
C ARG A 133 13.70 -27.85 4.47
N VAL A 134 14.35 -28.31 3.37
CA VAL A 134 13.74 -28.98 2.16
C VAL A 134 14.73 -29.87 1.34
N VAL A 135 14.28 -30.77 0.42
CA VAL A 135 14.75 -31.09 -0.99
C VAL A 135 14.81 -32.62 -1.39
N GLN A 136 14.68 -32.94 -2.71
CA GLN A 136 15.05 -34.18 -3.52
C GLN A 136 13.89 -35.11 -4.06
N ALA A 137 13.97 -35.94 -5.15
CA ALA A 137 14.53 -35.81 -6.54
C ALA A 137 14.26 -37.04 -7.53
N ARG A 138 13.86 -36.80 -8.82
CA ARG A 138 14.18 -37.53 -10.13
C ARG A 138 13.70 -39.02 -10.42
N THR A 139 13.71 -39.70 -11.61
CA THR A 139 13.67 -39.47 -13.13
C THR A 139 13.59 -40.82 -13.99
N GLN A 140 13.29 -40.76 -15.33
CA GLN A 140 13.62 -41.72 -16.48
C GLN A 140 12.69 -42.98 -16.81
N GLN A 141 12.63 -43.68 -18.01
CA GLN A 141 12.97 -43.41 -19.47
C GLN A 141 12.74 -44.59 -20.53
N LYS A 142 12.00 -44.37 -21.68
CA LYS A 142 12.09 -45.01 -23.09
C LYS A 142 11.85 -46.56 -23.27
N ARG A 143 11.82 -47.31 -24.43
CA ARG A 143 11.76 -47.27 -25.97
C ARG A 143 11.49 -48.76 -26.51
N TYR A 144 11.35 -49.26 -27.78
CA TYR A 144 10.91 -48.89 -29.19
C TYR A 144 10.98 -50.12 -30.19
N ILE A 145 10.66 -49.97 -31.52
CA ILE A 145 10.90 -50.90 -32.72
C ILE A 145 9.88 -52.08 -32.94
N GLY A 146 9.56 -52.63 -34.15
CA GLY A 146 9.71 -52.20 -35.57
C GLY A 146 9.90 -53.30 -36.71
N GLU A 147 9.06 -53.26 -37.77
CA GLU A 147 9.19 -53.73 -39.21
C GLU A 147 9.32 -55.22 -39.71
N SER A 148 8.76 -55.50 -40.93
CA SER A 148 9.17 -56.57 -41.89
C SER A 148 8.69 -56.30 -43.35
N ARG A 149 8.97 -57.20 -44.33
CA ARG A 149 9.28 -56.85 -45.75
C ARG A 149 8.76 -57.78 -46.90
N LYS A 150 8.63 -57.19 -48.10
CA LYS A 150 8.81 -57.78 -49.47
C LYS A 150 7.88 -58.94 -49.96
N MET A 151 6.73 -58.60 -50.53
CA MET A 151 5.86 -59.49 -51.36
C MET A 151 5.40 -58.84 -52.69
N VAL A 152 6.20 -57.92 -53.24
CA VAL A 152 5.67 -56.72 -53.93
C VAL A 152 5.43 -56.81 -55.46
N GLU A 153 6.17 -57.64 -56.21
CA GLU A 153 6.54 -57.18 -57.57
C GLU A 153 5.73 -57.75 -58.77
N ARG A 154 4.96 -58.83 -58.61
CA ARG A 154 4.25 -59.49 -59.76
C ARG A 154 2.77 -59.13 -59.92
N GLU A 155 2.14 -58.49 -58.94
CA GLU A 155 0.75 -58.00 -59.07
C GLU A 155 0.64 -56.78 -60.03
N ARG A 156 1.76 -56.07 -60.24
CA ARG A 156 1.91 -54.75 -60.88
C ARG A 156 1.06 -54.44 -62.11
N LYS A 157 0.75 -55.43 -62.97
CA LYS A 157 0.12 -55.15 -64.29
C LYS A 157 -1.41 -55.23 -64.29
N LYS A 158 -2.02 -56.18 -63.57
CA LYS A 158 -3.47 -56.13 -63.28
C LYS A 158 -3.77 -55.05 -62.22
N GLN A 159 -2.81 -54.80 -61.32
CA GLN A 159 -2.84 -53.60 -60.48
C GLN A 159 -2.93 -52.31 -61.31
N ALA A 160 -2.39 -52.19 -62.52
CA ALA A 160 -2.34 -50.90 -63.24
C ALA A 160 -3.72 -50.37 -63.69
N GLU A 161 -4.63 -51.23 -64.12
CA GLU A 161 -5.99 -50.81 -64.52
C GLU A 161 -6.91 -50.70 -63.31
N LEU A 162 -6.78 -51.62 -62.35
CA LEU A 162 -7.43 -51.51 -61.05
C LEU A 162 -6.99 -50.20 -60.35
N GLN A 163 -5.71 -49.82 -60.44
CA GLN A 163 -5.16 -48.55 -59.97
C GLN A 163 -5.74 -47.35 -60.71
N ARG A 164 -6.06 -47.43 -62.01
CA ARG A 164 -6.69 -46.30 -62.72
C ARG A 164 -8.10 -46.04 -62.19
N GLU A 165 -8.89 -47.08 -62.01
CA GLU A 165 -10.26 -46.95 -61.47
C GLU A 165 -10.24 -46.60 -59.97
N GLN A 166 -9.37 -47.24 -59.19
CA GLN A 166 -9.10 -46.87 -57.80
C GLN A 166 -8.58 -45.44 -57.69
N THR A 167 -7.74 -44.95 -58.61
CA THR A 167 -7.25 -43.56 -58.61
C THR A 167 -8.37 -42.58 -58.91
N ARG A 168 -9.34 -42.90 -59.78
CA ARG A 168 -10.55 -42.09 -59.94
C ARG A 168 -11.38 -42.05 -58.66
N LYS A 169 -11.75 -43.21 -58.12
CA LYS A 169 -12.52 -43.32 -56.87
C LYS A 169 -11.80 -42.66 -55.68
N LEU A 170 -10.48 -42.76 -55.62
CA LEU A 170 -9.62 -42.13 -54.60
C LEU A 170 -9.43 -40.63 -54.85
N ALA A 171 -9.48 -40.14 -56.09
CA ALA A 171 -9.49 -38.71 -56.41
C ALA A 171 -10.85 -38.06 -56.09
N GLU A 172 -11.96 -38.74 -56.37
CA GLU A 172 -13.31 -38.34 -55.99
C GLU A 172 -13.47 -38.32 -54.46
N HIS A 173 -13.05 -39.38 -53.78
CA HIS A 173 -12.99 -39.43 -52.32
C HIS A 173 -12.02 -38.39 -51.72
N GLN A 174 -10.86 -38.13 -52.36
CA GLN A 174 -9.99 -37.02 -51.97
C GLN A 174 -10.67 -35.66 -52.15
N ARG A 175 -11.46 -35.46 -53.22
CA ARG A 175 -12.21 -34.22 -53.46
C ARG A 175 -13.27 -34.02 -52.38
N GLN A 176 -14.11 -35.02 -52.13
CA GLN A 176 -15.10 -35.00 -51.04
C GLN A 176 -14.42 -34.75 -49.68
N GLN A 177 -13.28 -35.38 -49.41
CA GLN A 177 -12.48 -35.10 -48.20
C GLN A 177 -11.88 -33.69 -48.17
N ARG A 178 -11.59 -33.05 -49.30
CA ARG A 178 -11.13 -31.64 -49.32
C ARG A 178 -12.30 -30.71 -49.05
N GLU A 179 -13.43 -30.90 -49.73
CA GLU A 179 -14.66 -30.12 -49.56
C GLU A 179 -15.15 -30.19 -48.10
N ALA A 180 -15.25 -31.38 -47.51
CA ALA A 180 -15.63 -31.54 -46.10
C ALA A 180 -14.60 -30.96 -45.10
N LYS A 181 -13.29 -30.99 -45.43
CA LYS A 181 -12.24 -30.33 -44.62
C LYS A 181 -12.31 -28.81 -44.75
N GLU A 182 -12.64 -28.28 -45.91
CA GLU A 182 -12.88 -26.84 -46.10
C GLU A 182 -14.08 -26.36 -45.31
N GLU A 183 -15.21 -27.08 -45.34
CA GLU A 183 -16.40 -26.74 -44.54
C GLU A 183 -16.11 -26.75 -43.04
N MET A 184 -15.46 -27.81 -42.53
CA MET A 184 -14.97 -27.87 -41.14
C MET A 184 -14.00 -26.72 -40.80
N ASN A 185 -13.12 -26.33 -41.74
CA ASN A 185 -12.20 -25.22 -41.54
C ASN A 185 -12.92 -23.85 -41.56
N ARG A 186 -13.95 -23.66 -42.39
CA ARG A 186 -14.79 -22.45 -42.42
C ARG A 186 -15.55 -22.31 -41.10
N GLN A 187 -16.28 -23.36 -40.68
CA GLN A 187 -16.99 -23.38 -39.40
C GLN A 187 -16.05 -23.12 -38.22
N ARG A 188 -14.84 -23.71 -38.22
CA ARG A 188 -13.83 -23.47 -37.19
C ARG A 188 -13.30 -22.03 -37.21
N ALA A 189 -13.08 -21.45 -38.39
CA ALA A 189 -12.63 -20.06 -38.52
C ALA A 189 -13.71 -19.07 -38.03
N GLU A 190 -14.97 -19.32 -38.33
CA GLU A 190 -16.10 -18.54 -37.82
C GLU A 190 -16.24 -18.67 -36.30
N ALA A 191 -16.14 -19.88 -35.75
CA ALA A 191 -16.15 -20.10 -34.31
C ALA A 191 -14.98 -19.39 -33.59
N ILE A 192 -13.78 -19.39 -34.17
CA ILE A 192 -12.63 -18.62 -33.67
C ILE A 192 -12.93 -17.12 -33.70
N ARG A 193 -13.39 -16.58 -34.83
CA ARG A 193 -13.71 -15.15 -35.01
C ARG A 193 -14.81 -14.67 -34.04
N LEU A 194 -15.83 -15.49 -33.80
CA LEU A 194 -16.88 -15.21 -32.81
C LEU A 194 -16.33 -15.23 -31.38
N HIS A 195 -15.46 -16.20 -31.06
CA HIS A 195 -14.80 -16.28 -29.76
C HIS A 195 -13.89 -15.07 -29.51
N GLU A 196 -13.06 -14.68 -30.49
CA GLU A 196 -12.20 -13.49 -30.42
C GLU A 196 -13.02 -12.22 -30.18
N LYS A 197 -14.12 -12.01 -30.92
CA LYS A 197 -15.03 -10.88 -30.71
C LYS A 197 -15.63 -10.87 -29.30
N ALA A 198 -16.08 -12.02 -28.81
CA ALA A 198 -16.63 -12.15 -27.45
C ALA A 198 -15.57 -11.90 -26.36
N VAL A 199 -14.32 -12.32 -26.57
CA VAL A 199 -13.20 -12.05 -25.65
C VAL A 199 -12.84 -10.56 -25.64
N LEU A 200 -12.82 -9.89 -26.80
CA LEU A 200 -12.59 -8.45 -26.90
C LEU A 200 -13.70 -7.65 -26.22
N GLU A 201 -14.97 -7.95 -26.50
CA GLU A 201 -16.11 -7.32 -25.82
C GLU A 201 -16.07 -7.53 -24.30
N LYS A 202 -15.76 -8.75 -23.84
CA LYS A 202 -15.62 -9.04 -22.40
C LYS A 202 -14.47 -8.26 -21.78
N ARG A 203 -13.36 -8.06 -22.50
CA ARG A 203 -12.20 -7.28 -22.04
C ARG A 203 -12.54 -5.80 -21.90
N GLU A 204 -13.20 -5.19 -22.88
CA GLU A 204 -13.61 -3.78 -22.79
C GLU A 204 -14.71 -3.57 -21.75
N ARG A 205 -15.69 -4.48 -21.60
CA ARG A 205 -16.67 -4.42 -20.49
C ARG A 205 -15.96 -4.46 -19.13
N GLN A 206 -15.04 -5.40 -18.92
CA GLN A 206 -14.24 -5.48 -17.68
C GLN A 206 -13.34 -4.25 -17.45
N ARG A 207 -12.89 -3.59 -18.52
CA ARG A 207 -12.13 -2.35 -18.43
C ARG A 207 -13.03 -1.19 -17.99
N LEU A 208 -14.16 -0.98 -18.65
CA LEU A 208 -15.13 0.06 -18.32
C LEU A 208 -15.70 -0.12 -16.91
N GLU A 209 -15.98 -1.35 -16.48
CA GLU A 209 -16.35 -1.65 -15.09
C GLU A 209 -15.27 -1.24 -14.08
N ARG A 210 -13.99 -1.45 -14.38
CA ARG A 210 -12.89 -1.03 -13.50
C ARG A 210 -12.73 0.49 -13.48
N GLU A 211 -12.79 1.13 -14.64
CA GLU A 211 -12.71 2.59 -14.76
C GLU A 211 -13.88 3.27 -14.00
N LEU A 212 -15.11 2.73 -14.11
CA LEU A 212 -16.28 3.19 -13.37
C LEU A 212 -16.16 2.96 -11.85
N ARG A 213 -15.73 1.77 -11.40
CA ARG A 213 -15.52 1.50 -9.97
C ARG A 213 -14.44 2.41 -9.38
N MET A 214 -13.35 2.66 -10.10
CA MET A 214 -12.29 3.60 -9.70
C MET A 214 -12.82 5.03 -9.58
N GLN A 215 -13.69 5.48 -10.50
CA GLN A 215 -14.35 6.79 -10.41
C GLN A 215 -15.31 6.86 -9.21
N GLN A 216 -16.11 5.82 -8.96
CA GLN A 216 -17.02 5.76 -7.82
C GLN A 216 -16.26 5.79 -6.48
N GLU A 217 -15.21 4.98 -6.33
CA GLU A 217 -14.34 5.01 -5.15
C GLU A 217 -13.65 6.36 -4.97
N TYR A 218 -13.18 6.98 -6.05
CA TYR A 218 -12.57 8.30 -6.02
C TYR A 218 -13.56 9.36 -5.51
N CYS A 219 -14.76 9.43 -6.10
CA CYS A 219 -15.81 10.37 -5.69
C CYS A 219 -16.21 10.17 -4.22
N ARG A 220 -16.36 8.91 -3.77
CA ARG A 220 -16.67 8.58 -2.38
C ARG A 220 -15.58 9.09 -1.42
N ARG A 221 -14.30 8.90 -1.75
CA ARG A 221 -13.17 9.39 -0.94
C ARG A 221 -13.08 10.92 -0.90
N VAL A 222 -13.44 11.61 -1.99
CA VAL A 222 -13.53 13.10 -1.98
C VAL A 222 -14.66 13.56 -1.07
N GLN A 223 -15.82 12.92 -1.09
CA GLN A 223 -16.94 13.21 -0.18
C GLN A 223 -16.56 12.93 1.30
N GLU A 224 -15.91 11.80 1.59
CA GLU A 224 -15.41 11.47 2.93
C GLU A 224 -14.44 12.53 3.50
N GLU A 225 -13.51 13.05 2.69
CA GLU A 225 -12.55 14.07 3.14
C GLU A 225 -13.19 15.46 3.24
N ALA A 226 -14.17 15.78 2.39
CA ALA A 226 -14.94 17.03 2.44
C ALA A 226 -15.86 17.11 3.67
N LEU A 227 -16.51 16.00 4.06
CA LEU A 227 -17.29 15.95 5.31
C LEU A 227 -16.41 16.20 6.54
N ARG A 228 -15.22 15.58 6.60
CA ARG A 228 -14.25 15.83 7.69
C ARG A 228 -13.73 17.26 7.71
N GLN A 229 -13.57 17.89 6.54
CA GLN A 229 -13.24 19.31 6.46
C GLN A 229 -14.37 20.16 7.08
N GLN A 230 -15.63 19.90 6.72
CA GLN A 230 -16.79 20.59 7.27
C GLN A 230 -16.94 20.39 8.79
N GLU A 231 -16.66 19.18 9.31
CA GLU A 231 -16.62 18.88 10.73
C GLU A 231 -15.54 19.70 11.46
N ALA A 232 -14.33 19.79 10.89
CA ALA A 232 -13.24 20.58 11.42
C ALA A 232 -13.52 22.09 11.38
N GLU A 233 -14.04 22.62 10.28
CA GLU A 233 -14.47 24.01 10.13
C GLU A 233 -15.57 24.38 11.14
N ARG A 234 -16.52 23.47 11.40
CA ARG A 234 -17.54 23.67 12.45
C ARG A 234 -16.93 23.69 13.85
N LEU A 235 -15.85 22.93 14.10
CA LEU A 235 -15.14 22.95 15.37
C LEU A 235 -14.33 24.23 15.55
N VAL A 236 -13.63 24.71 14.51
CA VAL A 236 -12.97 26.03 14.48
C VAL A 236 -13.97 27.12 14.89
N LEU A 237 -15.12 27.20 14.23
CA LEU A 237 -16.15 28.22 14.49
C LEU A 237 -16.75 28.18 15.91
N LEU A 238 -16.70 27.03 16.59
CA LEU A 238 -17.07 26.92 18.01
C LEU A 238 -15.94 27.41 18.92
N MET A 239 -14.70 27.04 18.62
CA MET A 239 -13.51 27.43 19.39
C MET A 239 -13.20 28.93 19.27
N GLU A 240 -13.45 29.54 18.11
CA GLU A 240 -13.35 31.00 17.92
C GLU A 240 -14.35 31.77 18.79
N LYS A 241 -15.55 31.22 19.02
CA LYS A 241 -16.55 31.81 19.92
C LYS A 241 -16.14 31.68 21.39
N GLU A 242 -15.69 30.49 21.80
CA GLU A 242 -15.11 30.31 23.14
C GLU A 242 -13.91 31.24 23.39
N GLU A 243 -13.08 31.48 22.37
CA GLU A 243 -11.94 32.39 22.47
C GLU A 243 -12.41 33.85 22.65
N ALA A 244 -13.39 34.29 21.87
CA ALA A 244 -13.96 35.63 21.99
C ALA A 244 -14.57 35.86 23.39
N GLU A 245 -15.37 34.90 23.90
CA GLU A 245 -15.94 34.96 25.25
C GLU A 245 -14.87 34.96 26.35
N LEU A 246 -13.79 34.20 26.19
CA LEU A 246 -12.65 34.21 27.12
C LEU A 246 -11.89 35.54 27.07
N ILE A 247 -11.73 36.14 25.90
CA ILE A 247 -11.09 37.46 25.73
C ILE A 247 -11.93 38.57 26.40
N GLU A 248 -13.26 38.53 26.26
CA GLU A 248 -14.13 39.49 26.97
C GLU A 248 -14.11 39.27 28.49
N ARG A 249 -14.19 38.02 28.96
CA ARG A 249 -14.04 37.71 30.40
C ARG A 249 -12.69 38.15 30.95
N LEU A 250 -11.59 37.92 30.23
CA LEU A 250 -10.25 38.34 30.66
C LEU A 250 -10.14 39.87 30.71
N ARG A 251 -10.71 40.61 29.74
CA ARG A 251 -10.80 42.08 29.76
C ARG A 251 -11.59 42.60 30.97
N ASN A 252 -12.74 41.98 31.27
CA ASN A 252 -13.55 42.34 32.43
C ASN A 252 -12.81 42.07 33.75
N THR A 253 -12.14 40.92 33.87
CA THR A 253 -11.29 40.57 35.01
C THR A 253 -10.10 41.51 35.16
N GLN A 254 -9.46 41.95 34.07
CA GLN A 254 -8.39 42.97 34.11
C GLN A 254 -8.93 44.35 34.55
N SER A 255 -10.13 44.74 34.13
CA SER A 255 -10.79 45.97 34.58
C SER A 255 -11.09 45.92 36.09
N LEU A 256 -11.61 44.79 36.57
CA LEU A 256 -11.89 44.56 37.98
C LEU A 256 -10.61 44.50 38.83
N GLN A 257 -9.50 43.98 38.29
CA GLN A 257 -8.19 44.06 38.94
C GLN A 257 -7.70 45.51 39.09
N ARG A 258 -7.88 46.37 38.08
CA ARG A 258 -7.54 47.80 38.18
C ARG A 258 -8.34 48.45 39.30
N ALA A 259 -9.67 48.35 39.26
CA ALA A 259 -10.54 48.90 40.30
C ALA A 259 -10.20 48.40 41.72
N ALA A 260 -9.76 47.14 41.87
CA ALA A 260 -9.31 46.60 43.16
C ALA A 260 -7.93 47.14 43.59
N TYR A 261 -7.03 47.45 42.66
CA TYR A 261 -5.78 48.17 42.97
C TYR A 261 -6.02 49.64 43.28
N ASP A 262 -6.92 50.31 42.56
CA ASP A 262 -7.31 51.71 42.81
C ASP A 262 -7.93 51.86 44.21
N GLN A 263 -8.81 50.91 44.60
CA GLN A 263 -9.34 50.81 45.96
C GLN A 263 -8.25 50.55 47.01
N LEU A 264 -7.32 49.62 46.75
CA LEU A 264 -6.24 49.31 47.68
C LEU A 264 -5.31 50.51 47.89
N GLN A 265 -5.00 51.26 46.83
CA GLN A 265 -4.25 52.51 46.92
C GLN A 265 -5.02 53.56 47.75
N ALA A 266 -6.31 53.75 47.48
CA ALA A 266 -7.15 54.68 48.26
C ALA A 266 -7.26 54.30 49.76
N THR A 267 -6.97 53.05 50.14
CA THR A 267 -6.85 52.61 51.55
C THR A 267 -5.43 52.64 52.13
N LEU A 268 -4.43 53.07 51.35
CA LEU A 268 -3.04 53.26 51.79
C LEU A 268 -2.61 54.73 51.77
N ASP A 269 -3.27 55.56 50.96
CA ASP A 269 -3.04 57.00 50.86
C ASP A 269 -3.86 57.83 51.90
N VAL A 270 -4.34 57.18 52.98
CA VAL A 270 -5.17 57.73 54.08
C VAL A 270 -4.62 57.33 55.45
#